data_AF-N8YGH2-F1
#
_entry.id   AF-N8YGH2-F1
#
_cell.length_a   1.000
_cell.length_b   1.000
_cell.length_c   1.000
_cell.angle_alpha   90.00
_cell.angle_beta   90.00
_cell.angle_gamma   90.00
#
_symmetry.space_group_name_H-M   'P 1'
#
loop_
_entity.id
_entity.type
_entity.pdbx_description
1 polymer ?
#
loop_
_entity_poly.entity_id
_entity_poly.type
_entity_poly.pdbx_seq_one_letter_code
_entity_poly.pdbx_strand_id
1 'polypeptide(L)' 'MKIYMSDIRNAKMCARGTRAFFMLHGLDFQDFLKNGIDAEIILSTHDAMAIQVVELKNGRK' A
#
# COMPACT_ATOMS: atom_id res chain seq x y z
N MET A 1 4.25 -5.90 -8.94
CA MET A 1 2.80 -5.76 -9.29
C MET A 1 2.32 -4.42 -8.73
N LYS A 2 1.37 -3.71 -9.34
CA LYS A 2 0.95 -2.41 -8.79
C LYS A 2 -0.13 -2.53 -7.71
N ILE A 3 0.05 -1.88 -6.57
CA ILE A 3 -0.96 -1.66 -5.52
C ILE A 3 -1.66 -0.33 -5.77
N TYR A 4 -2.97 -0.32 -5.60
CA TYR A 4 -3.83 0.86 -5.71
C TYR A 4 -4.63 1.07 -4.42
N MET A 5 -5.26 2.24 -4.31
CA MET A 5 -6.10 2.57 -3.16
C MET A 5 -7.31 1.62 -2.98
N SER A 6 -7.77 0.95 -4.04
CA SER A 6 -8.76 -0.12 -3.94
C SER A 6 -8.24 -1.33 -3.14
N ASP A 7 -6.99 -1.72 -3.34
CA ASP A 7 -6.38 -2.86 -2.64
C ASP A 7 -6.20 -2.53 -1.15
N ILE A 8 -5.77 -1.31 -0.84
CA ILE A 8 -5.66 -0.80 0.54
C ILE A 8 -7.03 -0.80 1.24
N ARG A 9 -8.09 -0.39 0.54
CA ARG A 9 -9.46 -0.43 1.10
C ARG A 9 -9.95 -1.87 1.29
N ASN A 10 -9.62 -2.79 0.38
CA ASN A 10 -9.92 -4.22 0.55
C ASN A 10 -9.18 -4.80 1.77
N ALA A 11 -7.99 -4.29 2.10
CA ALA A 11 -7.28 -4.59 3.33
C ALA A 11 -7.84 -3.90 4.58
N LYS A 12 -9.01 -3.25 4.49
CA LYS A 12 -9.68 -2.53 5.58
C LYS A 12 -8.84 -1.39 6.18
N MET A 13 -7.92 -0.84 5.41
CA MET A 13 -7.09 0.30 5.83
C MET A 13 -7.72 1.63 5.42
N CYS A 14 -7.50 2.67 6.23
CA CYS A 14 -8.07 3.99 6.01
C CYS A 14 -7.09 4.90 5.25
N ALA A 15 -7.63 5.83 4.44
CA ALA A 15 -6.84 6.78 3.66
C ALA A 15 -5.89 7.63 4.51
N ARG A 16 -6.29 7.98 5.74
CA ARG A 16 -5.46 8.74 6.68
C ARG A 16 -4.22 7.95 7.10
N GLY A 17 -4.39 6.67 7.45
CA GLY A 17 -3.28 5.78 7.83
C GLY A 17 -2.34 5.53 6.67
N THR A 18 -2.89 5.29 5.46
CA THR A 18 -2.09 5.16 4.24
C THR A 18 -1.26 6.41 3.98
N ARG A 19 -1.86 7.61 4.05
CA ARG A 19 -1.11 8.84 3.84
C ARG A 19 0.03 9.02 4.85
N ALA A 20 -0.23 8.71 6.12
CA ALA A 20 0.79 8.77 7.17
C ALA A 20 1.93 7.78 6.91
N PHE A 21 1.60 6.56 6.50
CA PHE A 21 2.58 5.54 6.10
C PHE A 21 3.47 6.03 4.95
N PHE A 22 2.85 6.58 3.89
CA PHE A 22 3.61 7.12 2.75
C PHE A 22 4.56 8.24 3.17
N MET A 23 4.10 9.18 4.01
CA MET A 23 4.97 10.23 4.56
C MET A 23 6.12 9.68 5.41
N LEU A 24 5.86 8.68 6.26
CA LEU A 24 6.86 8.09 7.14
C LEU A 24 8.00 7.41 6.35
N HIS A 25 7.66 6.78 5.22
CA HIS A 25 8.62 6.08 4.36
C HIS A 25 9.14 6.92 3.20
N GLY A 26 8.85 8.22 3.15
CA GLY A 26 9.31 9.11 2.08
C GLY A 26 8.72 8.79 0.70
N LEU A 27 7.55 8.15 0.67
CA LEU A 27 6.83 7.79 -0.55
C LEU A 27 5.84 8.89 -0.96
N ASP A 28 5.64 9.07 -2.26
CA ASP A 28 4.70 10.06 -2.78
C ASP A 28 3.26 9.52 -2.81
N PHE A 29 2.44 9.99 -1.86
CA PHE A 29 1.03 9.63 -1.78
C PHE A 29 0.20 10.16 -2.98
N GLN A 30 0.56 11.31 -3.55
CA GLN A 30 -0.16 11.88 -4.70
C GLN A 30 0.13 11.09 -5.98
N ASP A 31 1.40 10.69 -6.18
CA ASP A 31 1.78 9.82 -7.29
C ASP A 31 1.08 8.45 -7.17
N PHE A 32 1.07 7.86 -5.97
CA PHE A 32 0.35 6.61 -5.69
C PHE A 32 -1.13 6.66 -6.05
N LEU A 33 -1.84 7.76 -5.74
CA LEU A 33 -3.27 7.88 -6.08
C LEU A 33 -3.52 7.87 -7.59
N LYS A 34 -2.58 8.35 -8.41
CA LYS A 34 -2.71 8.42 -9.86
C LYS A 34 -2.20 7.16 -10.55
N ASN A 35 -1.04 6.67 -10.12
CA ASN A 35 -0.25 5.68 -10.84
C ASN A 35 -0.20 4.32 -10.15
N GLY A 36 -0.65 4.22 -8.90
CA GLY A 36 -0.36 3.11 -8.01
C GLY A 36 1.11 3.09 -7.58
N ILE A 37 1.50 2.10 -6.78
CA ILE A 37 2.89 1.88 -6.34
C ILE A 37 3.27 0.42 -6.59
N ASP A 38 4.53 0.12 -6.87
CA ASP A 38 4.95 -1.28 -6.95
C ASP A 38 4.89 -1.95 -5.56
N ALA A 39 4.35 -3.16 -5.51
CA ALA A 39 4.32 -4.01 -4.33
C ALA A 39 5.71 -4.22 -3.73
N GLU A 40 6.76 -4.30 -4.55
CA GLU A 40 8.14 -4.47 -4.06
C GLU A 40 8.60 -3.26 -3.22
N ILE A 41 8.20 -2.04 -3.60
CA ILE A 41 8.55 -0.82 -2.87
C ILE A 41 7.95 -0.83 -1.47
N ILE A 42 6.68 -1.20 -1.35
CA ILE A 42 5.98 -1.27 -0.06
C ILE A 42 6.38 -2.50 0.75
N LEU A 43 6.78 -3.62 0.13
CA LEU A 43 7.37 -4.75 0.85
C LEU A 43 8.75 -4.41 1.42
N SER A 44 9.53 -3.55 0.74
CA SER A 44 10.84 -3.12 1.21
C SER A 44 10.80 -2.33 2.52
N THR A 45 9.63 -1.78 2.89
CA THR A 45 9.46 -1.09 4.18
C THR A 45 9.40 -2.05 5.37
N HIS A 46 9.27 -3.36 5.12
CA HIS A 46 9.09 -4.42 6.14
C HIS A 46 7.91 -4.16 7.10
N ASP A 47 6.94 -3.35 6.68
CA ASP A 47 5.78 -2.99 7.48
C ASP A 47 4.71 -4.09 7.37
N ALA A 48 4.17 -4.52 8.51
CA ALA A 48 3.20 -5.60 8.57
C ALA A 48 1.89 -5.27 7.82
N MET A 49 1.46 -4.01 7.82
CA MET A 49 0.28 -3.56 7.07
C MET A 49 0.57 -3.58 5.56
N ALA A 50 1.74 -3.12 5.13
CA ALA A 50 2.13 -3.15 3.73
C ALA A 50 2.16 -4.59 3.19
N ILE A 51 2.72 -5.54 3.96
CA ILE A 51 2.74 -6.97 3.62
C ILE A 51 1.31 -7.52 3.49
N GLN A 52 0.43 -7.22 4.45
CA GLN A 52 -0.97 -7.68 4.42
C GLN A 52 -1.71 -7.20 3.16
N VAL A 53 -1.50 -5.96 2.72
CA VAL A 53 -2.11 -5.44 1.48
C VAL A 53 -1.68 -6.26 0.27
N VAL A 54 -0.40 -6.59 0.16
CA VAL A 54 0.16 -7.36 -0.96
C VAL A 54 -0.34 -8.81 -0.93
N GLU A 55 -0.43 -9.43 0.23
CA GLU A 55 -0.95 -10.80 0.38
C GLU A 55 -2.44 -10.91 -0.01
N LEU A 56 -3.26 -9.96 0.45
CA LEU A 56 -4.68 -9.91 0.09
C LEU A 56 -4.88 -9.70 -1.40
N LYS A 57 -4.03 -8.89 -2.04
CA LYS A 57 -4.06 -8.72 -3.49
C LYS A 57 -3.67 -9.98 -4.25
N ASN A 58 -2.70 -10.73 -3.75
CA ASN A 58 -2.27 -12.00 -4.34
C ASN A 58 -3.28 -13.15 -4.19
N GLY A 59 -4.43 -12.91 -3.55
CA GLY A 59 -5.49 -13.91 -3.45
C GLY A 59 -5.22 -15.04 -2.47
N ARG A 60 -4.27 -14.86 -1.53
CA ARG A 60 -4.20 -15.73 -0.35
C ARG A 60 -5.39 -15.42 0.57
N LYS A 61 -6.50 -16.11 0.32
CA LYS A 61 -7.61 -16.28 1.27
C LYS A 61 -7.39 -17.55 2.08
#